data_AF-A0A1D2A2I6-F1
#
_entry.id   AF-A0A1D2A2I6-F1
#
_cell.length_a   1.000
_cell.length_b   1.000
_cell.length_c   1.000
_cell.angle_alpha   90.00
_cell.angle_beta   90.00
_cell.angle_gamma   90.00
#
_symmetry.space_group_name_H-M   'P 1'
#
loop_
_entity.id
_entity.type
_entity.pdbx_description
1 polymer ?
#
loop_
_entity_poly.entity_id
_entity_poly.type
_entity_poly.pdbx_seq_one_letter_code
_entity_poly.pdbx_strand_id
1 'polypeptide(L)'
;TATAFVTLGPVDEFMTLRRRLSGSRELAESSTQSEDGAHGNEPDPGEDAGRLRDKNKKAQARYRAKLRNQRIITYRDHAKTSLDLDAARSENQLLTHTNDLYELVIALRQEAVGVLEALTEPSPEPAGHGIRSRRHIDSTTQLSAGQAAMLHTACSLTCRDAASEEEILAFKHVPIGNLVSAWIELRSRLADALQPAQAAAVSGAGQAANLKELHSILQAGLNFLGRLGCYRPELISVVMGEGLSPQPETNSALHWQNVLAALKLNSHQEAELRLTRDRLVEGTCKLHAKRRAILEELGHSIGVAGARSVHEACRISLEVQAGTSVLRATVEAEHRLHREVSRALLLDTLGPTQQARLLVAAHPFLPDPLMLLDVVQLHGAHPSIHPVTEMSAAA
;
A
#
# COMPACT_ATOMS: atom_id res chain seq x y z
N THR A 1 18.63 29.73 -8.10
CA THR A 1 18.61 30.47 -9.39
C THR A 1 17.25 30.29 -10.03
N ALA A 2 16.51 31.40 -10.10
CA ALA A 2 15.20 31.69 -10.68
C ALA A 2 14.34 30.53 -11.28
N THR A 3 13.27 30.18 -10.57
CA THR A 3 12.07 29.50 -11.11
C THR A 3 11.18 30.55 -11.77
N ALA A 4 11.00 30.46 -13.08
CA ALA A 4 10.05 31.28 -13.82
C ALA A 4 8.62 30.75 -13.59
N PHE A 5 7.85 31.46 -12.78
CA PHE A 5 6.39 31.33 -12.72
C PHE A 5 5.81 31.87 -14.03
N VAL A 6 5.22 31.01 -14.86
CA VAL A 6 4.32 31.44 -15.93
C VAL A 6 2.96 31.67 -15.30
N THR A 7 2.67 32.92 -14.96
CA THR A 7 1.34 33.40 -14.60
C THR A 7 0.43 33.32 -15.82
N LEU A 8 -0.57 32.42 -15.77
CA LEU A 8 -1.70 32.46 -16.68
C LEU A 8 -2.47 33.76 -16.43
N GLY A 9 -2.48 34.65 -17.42
CA GLY A 9 -3.21 35.92 -17.40
C GLY A 9 -4.73 35.73 -17.34
N PRO A 10 -5.47 36.75 -16.89
CA PRO A 10 -6.92 36.66 -16.67
C PRO A 10 -7.69 36.58 -17.99
N VAL A 11 -8.85 35.94 -17.93
CA VAL A 11 -9.86 35.63 -18.96
C VAL A 11 -10.44 36.86 -19.70
N ASP A 12 -9.85 38.05 -19.56
CA ASP A 12 -10.36 39.32 -20.10
C ASP A 12 -9.96 39.62 -21.56
N GLU A 13 -8.95 38.93 -22.12
CA GLU A 13 -8.53 39.16 -23.52
C GLU A 13 -9.52 38.57 -24.56
N PHE A 14 -10.31 37.56 -24.18
CA PHE A 14 -11.29 36.96 -25.11
C PHE A 14 -12.58 37.79 -25.24
N MET A 15 -12.94 38.56 -24.21
CA MET A 15 -14.10 39.46 -24.23
C MET A 15 -13.80 40.79 -24.95
N THR A 16 -12.55 41.22 -25.02
CA THR A 16 -12.15 42.46 -25.71
C THR A 16 -12.07 42.31 -27.24
N LEU A 17 -11.81 41.11 -27.76
CA LEU A 17 -11.81 40.87 -29.21
C LEU A 17 -13.23 40.85 -29.82
N ARG A 18 -14.23 40.37 -29.06
CA ARG A 18 -15.63 40.32 -29.51
C ARG A 18 -16.29 41.70 -29.56
N ARG A 19 -15.82 42.66 -28.75
CA ARG A 19 -16.30 44.06 -28.76
C ARG A 19 -15.67 44.92 -29.87
N ARG A 20 -14.54 44.49 -30.45
CA ARG A 20 -13.92 45.15 -31.63
C ARG A 20 -14.54 44.74 -32.96
N LEU A 21 -15.16 43.56 -33.06
CA LEU A 21 -15.80 43.10 -34.31
C LEU A 21 -17.27 43.52 -34.44
N SER A 22 -17.93 43.93 -33.36
CA SER A 22 -19.31 44.45 -33.38
C SER A 22 -19.40 45.98 -33.54
N GLY A 23 -18.27 46.70 -33.48
CA GLY A 23 -18.22 48.17 -33.61
C GLY A 23 -17.98 48.71 -35.02
N SER A 24 -17.81 47.86 -36.05
CA SER A 24 -17.44 48.31 -37.40
C SER A 24 -18.59 48.33 -38.42
N ARG A 25 -19.85 48.42 -37.97
CA ARG A 25 -21.03 48.43 -38.86
C ARG A 25 -21.90 49.70 -38.79
N GLU A 26 -21.38 50.77 -38.21
CA GLU A 26 -21.99 52.10 -38.26
C GLU A 26 -20.90 53.10 -38.62
N LEU A 27 -20.64 53.31 -39.91
CA LEU A 27 -19.94 54.47 -40.49
C LEU A 27 -19.90 54.28 -42.01
N ALA A 28 -21.06 54.42 -42.66
CA ALA A 28 -21.15 54.55 -44.12
C ALA A 28 -22.45 55.25 -44.54
N GLU A 29 -22.80 56.37 -43.89
CA GLU A 29 -23.70 57.36 -44.45
C GLU A 29 -23.03 58.73 -44.34
N SER A 30 -22.08 58.95 -45.25
CA SER A 30 -21.52 60.24 -45.58
C SER A 30 -21.45 60.33 -47.10
N SER A 31 -22.40 61.06 -47.68
CA SER A 31 -22.32 61.64 -49.02
C SER A 31 -23.09 62.95 -48.93
N THR A 32 -22.38 64.05 -48.69
CA THR A 32 -21.89 64.98 -49.72
C THR A 32 -22.99 65.40 -50.70
N GLN A 33 -23.43 66.65 -50.56
CA GLN A 33 -23.67 67.49 -51.74
C GLN A 33 -23.62 68.98 -51.34
N SER A 34 -22.52 69.61 -51.74
CA SER A 34 -22.37 71.06 -51.89
C SER A 34 -23.20 71.57 -53.06
N GLU A 35 -23.50 72.86 -52.95
CA GLU A 35 -24.14 73.79 -53.88
C GLU A 35 -23.52 73.77 -55.29
N ASP A 36 -24.32 73.95 -56.34
CA ASP A 36 -24.30 75.17 -57.17
C ASP A 36 -25.33 75.11 -58.32
N GLY A 37 -25.84 76.29 -58.66
CA GLY A 37 -27.03 76.51 -59.50
C GLY A 37 -26.84 76.39 -61.01
N ALA A 38 -27.97 76.38 -61.72
CA ALA A 38 -28.08 76.79 -63.12
C ALA A 38 -29.53 77.14 -63.47
N HIS A 39 -29.71 78.35 -64.01
CA HIS A 39 -30.90 78.80 -64.73
C HIS A 39 -31.25 77.88 -65.92
N GLY A 40 -32.54 77.80 -66.25
CA GLY A 40 -32.98 77.58 -67.63
C GLY A 40 -34.08 76.56 -67.85
N ASN A 41 -35.23 77.06 -68.33
CA ASN A 41 -36.34 76.41 -69.05
C ASN A 41 -37.22 75.40 -68.30
N GLU A 42 -38.51 75.76 -68.20
CA GLU A 42 -39.62 74.85 -67.91
C GLU A 42 -39.60 73.67 -68.92
N PRO A 43 -39.48 72.42 -68.46
CA PRO A 43 -39.56 71.26 -69.34
C PRO A 43 -41.00 70.80 -69.53
N ASP A 44 -41.27 70.27 -70.72
CA ASP A 44 -42.54 69.70 -71.16
C ASP A 44 -42.98 68.53 -70.24
N PRO A 45 -44.19 68.55 -69.64
CA PRO A 45 -44.63 67.58 -68.64
C PRO A 45 -44.66 66.11 -69.10
N GLY A 46 -44.56 65.85 -70.41
CA GLY A 46 -44.48 64.51 -70.99
C GLY A 46 -43.10 63.84 -70.90
N GLU A 47 -41.99 64.60 -71.01
CA GLU A 47 -40.63 64.05 -70.99
C GLU A 47 -40.14 63.73 -69.57
N ASP A 48 -40.55 64.53 -68.57
CA ASP A 48 -40.20 64.31 -67.18
C ASP A 48 -40.90 63.09 -66.56
N ALA A 49 -42.13 62.80 -66.98
CA ALA A 49 -42.85 61.60 -66.55
C ALA A 49 -42.17 60.31 -67.05
N GLY A 50 -41.61 60.32 -68.27
CA GLY A 50 -40.82 59.21 -68.82
C GLY A 50 -39.51 58.99 -68.06
N ARG A 51 -38.76 60.07 -67.80
CA ARG A 51 -37.51 60.02 -67.01
C ARG A 51 -37.74 59.56 -65.57
N LEU A 52 -38.83 59.97 -64.93
CA LEU A 52 -39.22 59.52 -63.58
C LEU A 52 -39.58 58.03 -63.56
N ARG A 53 -40.30 57.52 -64.57
CA ARG A 53 -40.61 56.09 -64.69
C ARG A 53 -39.34 55.25 -64.85
N ASP A 54 -38.38 55.69 -65.64
CA ASP A 54 -37.12 54.96 -65.83
C ASP A 54 -36.20 55.04 -64.60
N LYS A 55 -36.18 56.17 -63.89
CA LYS A 55 -35.51 56.29 -62.57
C LYS A 55 -36.14 55.32 -61.55
N ASN A 56 -37.47 55.23 -61.49
CA ASN A 56 -38.17 54.30 -60.62
C ASN A 56 -37.92 52.82 -60.98
N LYS A 57 -37.92 52.47 -62.28
CA LYS A 57 -37.54 51.12 -62.73
C LYS A 57 -36.11 50.76 -62.33
N LYS A 58 -35.15 51.68 -62.51
CA LYS A 58 -33.75 51.49 -62.10
C LYS A 58 -33.62 51.36 -60.58
N ALA A 59 -34.35 52.16 -59.80
CA ALA A 59 -34.37 52.08 -58.34
C ALA A 59 -34.96 50.74 -57.85
N GLN A 60 -36.07 50.29 -58.43
CA GLN A 60 -36.67 48.99 -58.13
C GLN A 60 -35.74 47.81 -58.50
N ALA A 61 -35.05 47.90 -59.65
CA ALA A 61 -34.06 46.89 -60.04
C ALA A 61 -32.88 46.83 -59.06
N ARG A 62 -32.34 47.99 -58.63
CA ARG A 62 -31.29 48.07 -57.60
C ARG A 62 -31.76 47.53 -56.26
N TYR A 63 -32.99 47.84 -55.84
CA TYR A 63 -33.57 47.33 -54.61
C TYR A 63 -33.74 45.80 -54.64
N ARG A 64 -34.25 45.24 -55.75
CA ARG A 64 -34.35 43.79 -55.95
C ARG A 64 -32.98 43.11 -55.98
N ALA A 65 -31.97 43.73 -56.60
CA ALA A 65 -30.60 43.24 -56.58
C ALA A 65 -29.99 43.26 -55.16
N LYS A 66 -30.24 44.34 -54.38
CA LYS A 66 -29.83 44.45 -52.97
C LYS A 66 -30.46 43.35 -52.11
N LEU A 67 -31.76 43.08 -52.28
CA LEU A 67 -32.47 41.98 -51.60
C LEU A 67 -31.89 40.60 -51.95
N ARG A 68 -31.57 40.35 -53.22
CA ARG A 68 -30.93 39.09 -53.65
C ARG A 68 -29.55 38.93 -53.03
N ASN A 69 -28.72 39.97 -53.07
CA ASN A 69 -27.39 39.93 -52.46
C ASN A 69 -27.47 39.75 -50.95
N GLN A 70 -28.40 40.44 -50.28
CA GLN A 70 -28.62 40.27 -48.84
C GLN A 70 -29.02 38.84 -48.50
N ARG A 71 -29.90 38.22 -49.30
CA ARG A 71 -30.28 36.82 -49.13
C ARG A 71 -29.11 35.86 -49.35
N ILE A 72 -28.25 36.12 -50.33
CA ILE A 72 -27.05 35.30 -50.58
C ILE A 72 -26.06 35.42 -49.40
N ILE A 73 -25.86 36.63 -48.88
CA ILE A 73 -25.01 36.87 -47.72
C ILE A 73 -25.56 36.15 -46.49
N THR A 74 -26.86 36.27 -46.19
CA THR A 74 -27.44 35.59 -45.04
C THR A 74 -27.38 34.06 -45.14
N TYR A 75 -27.54 33.48 -46.33
CA TYR A 75 -27.34 32.04 -46.51
C TYR A 75 -25.89 31.60 -46.28
N ARG A 76 -24.91 32.38 -46.75
CA ARG A 76 -23.49 32.10 -46.52
C ARG A 76 -23.13 32.23 -45.04
N ASP A 77 -23.61 33.28 -44.39
CA ASP A 77 -23.39 33.48 -42.95
C ASP A 77 -24.01 32.34 -42.15
N HIS A 78 -25.25 31.93 -42.47
CA HIS A 78 -25.91 30.79 -41.84
C HIS A 78 -25.12 29.48 -42.02
N ALA A 79 -24.65 29.19 -43.25
CA ALA A 79 -23.86 27.99 -43.52
C ALA A 79 -22.54 27.99 -42.73
N LYS A 80 -21.85 29.13 -42.66
CA LYS A 80 -20.63 29.28 -41.86
C LYS A 80 -20.91 29.07 -40.36
N THR A 81 -21.94 29.73 -39.82
CA THR A 81 -22.30 29.59 -38.41
C THR A 81 -22.72 28.17 -38.05
N SER A 82 -23.33 27.43 -38.98
CA SER A 82 -23.70 26.02 -38.75
C SER A 82 -22.46 25.14 -38.61
N LEU A 83 -21.46 25.33 -39.48
CA LEU A 83 -20.20 24.58 -39.42
C LEU A 83 -19.42 24.91 -38.14
N ASP A 84 -19.34 26.18 -37.77
CA ASP A 84 -18.67 26.62 -36.54
C ASP A 84 -19.38 26.04 -35.30
N LEU A 85 -20.70 25.93 -35.33
CA LEU A 85 -21.51 25.36 -34.25
C LEU A 85 -21.31 23.84 -34.11
N ASP A 86 -21.22 23.11 -35.23
CA ASP A 86 -20.94 21.67 -35.20
C ASP A 86 -19.50 21.38 -34.73
N ALA A 87 -18.53 22.20 -35.15
CA ALA A 87 -17.16 22.13 -34.64
C ALA A 87 -17.12 22.37 -33.13
N ALA A 88 -17.79 23.44 -32.65
CA ALA A 88 -17.87 23.75 -31.21
C ALA A 88 -18.58 22.66 -30.40
N ARG A 89 -19.60 22.00 -30.97
CA ARG A 89 -20.25 20.84 -30.34
C ARG A 89 -19.30 19.66 -30.20
N SER A 90 -18.52 19.35 -31.23
CA SER A 90 -17.55 18.26 -31.19
C SER A 90 -16.43 18.52 -30.18
N GLU A 91 -15.96 19.77 -30.09
CA GLU A 91 -14.97 20.19 -29.10
C GLU A 91 -15.55 20.12 -27.68
N ASN A 92 -16.79 20.57 -27.48
CA ASN A 92 -17.45 20.48 -26.18
C ASN A 92 -17.65 19.02 -25.73
N GLN A 93 -17.97 18.10 -26.64
CA GLN A 93 -18.05 16.66 -26.33
C GLN A 93 -16.69 16.10 -25.90
N LEU A 94 -15.60 16.49 -26.58
CA LEU A 94 -14.24 16.10 -26.20
C LEU A 94 -13.84 16.65 -24.84
N LEU A 95 -14.14 17.93 -24.59
CA LEU A 95 -13.88 18.60 -23.31
C LEU A 95 -14.70 18.00 -22.17
N THR A 96 -15.95 17.63 -22.42
CA THR A 96 -16.80 16.93 -21.45
C THR A 96 -16.18 15.59 -21.07
N HIS A 97 -15.79 14.80 -22.07
CA HIS A 97 -15.16 13.51 -21.85
C HIS A 97 -13.82 13.63 -21.10
N THR A 98 -12.97 14.63 -21.40
CA THR A 98 -11.75 14.86 -20.62
C THR A 98 -12.05 15.34 -19.20
N ASN A 99 -13.10 16.12 -18.99
CA ASN A 99 -13.50 16.53 -17.65
C ASN A 99 -13.99 15.33 -16.81
N ASP A 100 -14.78 14.42 -17.41
CA ASP A 100 -15.21 13.18 -16.77
C ASP A 100 -14.01 12.31 -16.35
N LEU A 101 -12.96 12.25 -17.18
CA LEU A 101 -11.72 11.56 -16.84
C LEU A 101 -10.97 12.25 -15.69
N TYR A 102 -10.93 13.58 -15.64
CA TYR A 102 -10.31 14.29 -14.51
C TYR A 102 -11.06 14.06 -13.20
N GLU A 103 -12.38 14.07 -13.21
CA GLU A 103 -13.21 13.72 -12.05
C GLU A 103 -12.92 12.29 -11.56
N LEU A 104 -12.78 11.33 -12.47
CA LEU A 104 -12.40 9.96 -12.12
C LEU A 104 -11.02 9.88 -11.46
N VAL A 105 -10.03 10.61 -11.99
CA VAL A 105 -8.68 10.66 -11.42
C VAL A 105 -8.68 11.32 -10.05
N ILE A 106 -9.46 12.38 -9.87
CA ILE A 106 -9.62 13.05 -8.57
C ILE A 106 -10.26 12.09 -7.56
N ALA A 107 -11.31 11.36 -7.95
CA ALA A 107 -11.96 10.37 -7.10
C ALA A 107 -11.00 9.25 -6.69
N LEU A 108 -10.25 8.68 -7.64
CA LEU A 108 -9.23 7.65 -7.35
C LEU A 108 -8.12 8.17 -6.44
N ARG A 109 -7.68 9.43 -6.62
CA ARG A 109 -6.69 10.06 -5.75
C ARG A 109 -7.25 10.26 -4.33
N GLN A 110 -8.49 10.73 -4.21
CA GLN A 110 -9.15 10.89 -2.91
C GLN A 110 -9.33 9.55 -2.20
N GLU A 111 -9.67 8.49 -2.93
CA GLU A 111 -9.74 7.13 -2.39
C GLU A 111 -8.37 6.64 -1.92
N ALA A 112 -7.31 6.82 -2.72
CA ALA A 112 -5.95 6.47 -2.33
C ALA A 112 -5.44 7.26 -1.12
N VAL A 113 -5.75 8.57 -1.05
CA VAL A 113 -5.46 9.41 0.10
C VAL A 113 -6.25 8.94 1.32
N GLY A 114 -7.54 8.61 1.18
CA GLY A 114 -8.36 8.08 2.27
C GLY A 114 -7.85 6.75 2.81
N VAL A 115 -7.37 5.85 1.94
CA VAL A 115 -6.70 4.60 2.36
C VAL A 115 -5.41 4.90 3.13
N LEU A 116 -4.61 5.86 2.67
CA LEU A 116 -3.37 6.25 3.35
C LEU A 116 -3.66 6.93 4.70
N GLU A 117 -4.64 7.83 4.76
CA GLU A 117 -5.09 8.48 6.00
C GLU A 117 -5.66 7.45 6.98
N ALA A 118 -6.47 6.49 6.54
CA ALA A 118 -6.97 5.39 7.37
C ALA A 118 -5.87 4.45 7.88
N LEU A 119 -4.74 4.35 7.18
CA LEU A 119 -3.54 3.62 7.64
C LEU A 119 -2.68 4.46 8.61
N THR A 120 -2.85 5.78 8.63
CA THR A 120 -2.05 6.71 9.46
C THR A 120 -2.80 7.15 10.71
N GLU A 121 -4.13 7.18 10.67
CA GLU A 121 -4.97 7.37 11.85
C GLU A 121 -5.06 6.06 12.66
N PRO A 122 -4.94 6.11 14.00
CA PRO A 122 -5.28 4.96 14.83
C PRO A 122 -6.78 4.70 14.68
N SER A 123 -7.14 3.71 13.87
CA SER A 123 -8.52 3.30 13.59
C SER A 123 -9.39 3.30 14.85
N PRO A 124 -10.51 4.05 14.89
CA PRO A 124 -11.59 3.69 15.79
C PRO A 124 -12.13 2.32 15.33
N GLU A 125 -12.30 1.40 16.28
CA GLU A 125 -12.67 0.02 15.97
C GLU A 125 -14.00 -0.05 15.18
N PRO A 126 -14.09 -0.83 14.09
CA PRO A 126 -15.37 -1.09 13.47
C PRO A 126 -16.16 -2.05 14.36
N ALA A 127 -17.26 -1.55 14.91
CA ALA A 127 -18.27 -2.34 15.58
C ALA A 127 -18.87 -3.35 14.60
N GLY A 128 -18.76 -4.63 14.95
CA GLY A 128 -19.42 -5.74 14.27
C GLY A 128 -18.79 -6.07 12.93
N HIS A 129 -18.14 -7.24 12.86
CA HIS A 129 -18.21 -8.26 11.81
C HIS A 129 -17.07 -9.25 12.09
N GLY A 130 -17.43 -10.41 12.63
CA GLY A 130 -16.65 -11.66 12.65
C GLY A 130 -15.15 -11.56 12.93
N ILE A 131 -14.77 -11.95 14.15
CA ILE A 131 -13.42 -12.26 14.63
C ILE A 131 -12.62 -13.08 13.59
N ARG A 132 -11.95 -12.40 12.64
CA ARG A 132 -10.96 -12.98 11.72
C ARG A 132 -9.85 -12.02 11.33
N SER A 133 -9.69 -10.89 12.02
CA SER A 133 -8.43 -10.16 11.92
C SER A 133 -7.42 -10.84 12.85
N ARG A 134 -6.72 -11.85 12.32
CA ARG A 134 -5.40 -12.24 12.83
C ARG A 134 -4.52 -11.00 12.68
N ARG A 135 -4.59 -10.08 13.65
CA ARG A 135 -3.74 -8.88 13.70
C ARG A 135 -2.31 -9.40 13.53
N HIS A 136 -1.66 -8.94 12.46
CA HIS A 136 -0.23 -9.18 12.30
C HIS A 136 0.45 -8.61 13.55
N ILE A 137 1.43 -9.33 14.10
CA ILE A 137 2.29 -8.74 15.13
C ILE A 137 3.01 -7.60 14.42
N ASP A 138 2.60 -6.37 14.71
CA ASP A 138 3.03 -5.17 14.00
C ASP A 138 4.54 -4.92 14.16
N SER A 139 5.11 -4.22 13.18
CA SER A 139 6.49 -3.74 13.10
C SER A 139 6.92 -2.80 14.24
N THR A 140 6.03 -2.50 15.19
CA THR A 140 6.29 -1.71 16.40
C THR A 140 6.95 -2.52 17.51
N THR A 141 6.91 -3.85 17.40
CA THR A 141 7.60 -4.75 18.31
C THR A 141 9.00 -5.05 17.75
N GLN A 142 10.06 -4.80 18.54
CA GLN A 142 11.45 -5.10 18.19
C GLN A 142 11.74 -6.61 18.22
N LEU A 143 10.86 -7.41 17.59
CA LEU A 143 10.97 -8.86 17.54
C LEU A 143 11.68 -9.30 16.27
N SER A 144 12.48 -10.36 16.40
CA SER A 144 12.96 -11.08 15.22
C SER A 144 11.79 -11.78 14.50
N ALA A 145 12.01 -12.14 13.24
CA ALA A 145 11.03 -12.91 12.46
C ALA A 145 10.69 -14.27 13.12
N GLY A 146 11.66 -14.91 13.78
CA GLY A 146 11.45 -16.19 14.47
C GLY A 146 10.69 -16.03 15.78
N GLN A 147 10.97 -14.98 16.55
CA GLN A 147 10.21 -14.60 17.74
C GLN A 147 8.73 -14.30 17.40
N ALA A 148 8.48 -13.53 16.34
CA ALA A 148 7.12 -13.28 15.87
C ALA A 148 6.42 -14.59 15.43
N ALA A 149 7.13 -15.46 14.71
CA ALA A 149 6.59 -16.76 14.30
C ALA A 149 6.29 -17.68 15.50
N MET A 150 7.11 -17.64 16.55
CA MET A 150 6.89 -18.36 17.80
C MET A 150 5.59 -17.91 18.48
N LEU A 151 5.36 -16.60 18.63
CA LEU A 151 4.13 -16.07 19.24
C LEU A 151 2.88 -16.41 18.42
N HIS A 152 2.96 -16.26 17.10
CA HIS A 152 1.86 -16.66 16.23
C HIS A 152 1.56 -18.15 16.34
N THR A 153 2.59 -18.99 16.46
CA THR A 153 2.42 -20.43 16.65
C THR A 153 1.79 -20.71 18.00
N ALA A 154 2.29 -20.11 19.09
CA ALA A 154 1.71 -20.23 20.43
C ALA A 154 0.24 -19.82 20.46
N CYS A 155 -0.12 -18.67 19.86
CA CYS A 155 -1.50 -18.21 19.71
C CYS A 155 -2.34 -19.21 18.89
N SER A 156 -1.81 -19.77 17.79
CA SER A 156 -2.54 -20.78 16.99
C SER A 156 -2.79 -22.11 17.73
N LEU A 157 -1.92 -22.47 18.67
CA LEU A 157 -2.03 -23.70 19.43
C LEU A 157 -3.01 -23.58 20.60
N THR A 158 -3.14 -22.39 21.16
CA THR A 158 -3.81 -22.14 22.45
C THR A 158 -5.13 -21.38 22.29
N CYS A 159 -5.27 -20.53 21.28
CA CYS A 159 -6.49 -19.80 20.96
C CYS A 159 -7.34 -20.57 19.92
N ARG A 160 -7.55 -21.89 20.14
CA ARG A 160 -8.36 -22.72 19.23
C ARG A 160 -9.83 -22.31 19.21
N ASP A 161 -10.31 -21.78 20.33
CA ASP A 161 -11.62 -21.16 20.45
C ASP A 161 -11.44 -19.63 20.47
N ALA A 162 -12.32 -18.91 19.78
CA ALA A 162 -12.33 -17.45 19.84
C ALA A 162 -12.62 -17.04 21.29
N ALA A 163 -11.61 -16.53 21.99
CA ALA A 163 -11.78 -15.97 23.33
C ALA A 163 -12.94 -14.97 23.29
N SER A 164 -13.78 -14.97 24.32
CA SER A 164 -14.89 -14.02 24.38
C SER A 164 -14.35 -12.59 24.42
N GLU A 165 -15.14 -11.63 23.94
CA GLU A 165 -14.75 -10.22 23.99
C GLU A 165 -14.44 -9.76 25.43
N GLU A 166 -15.19 -10.30 26.40
CA GLU A 166 -14.96 -10.10 27.83
C GLU A 166 -13.60 -10.63 28.29
N GLU A 167 -13.17 -11.82 27.84
CA GLU A 167 -11.86 -12.39 28.18
C GLU A 167 -10.71 -11.57 27.58
N ILE A 168 -10.89 -11.08 26.35
CA ILE A 168 -9.91 -10.24 25.67
C ILE A 168 -9.78 -8.91 26.42
N LEU A 169 -10.91 -8.27 26.76
CA LEU A 169 -10.92 -7.04 27.54
C LEU A 169 -10.30 -7.27 28.92
N ALA A 170 -10.68 -8.34 29.62
CA ALA A 170 -10.12 -8.67 30.93
C ALA A 170 -8.58 -8.79 30.87
N PHE A 171 -8.04 -9.50 29.87
CA PHE A 171 -6.60 -9.62 29.69
C PHE A 171 -5.91 -8.29 29.37
N LYS A 172 -6.54 -7.45 28.51
CA LYS A 172 -6.04 -6.11 28.18
C LYS A 172 -5.91 -5.20 29.40
N HIS A 173 -6.81 -5.32 30.37
CA HIS A 173 -6.82 -4.52 31.60
C HIS A 173 -5.88 -5.03 32.70
N VAL A 174 -5.26 -6.21 32.53
CA VAL A 174 -4.30 -6.73 33.53
C VAL A 174 -3.12 -5.75 33.66
N PRO A 175 -2.76 -5.31 34.88
CA PRO A 175 -1.61 -4.44 35.10
C PRO A 175 -0.30 -5.08 34.62
N ILE A 176 0.61 -4.27 34.07
CA ILE A 176 1.89 -4.75 33.53
C ILE A 176 2.70 -5.52 34.58
N GLY A 177 2.76 -5.03 35.83
CA GLY A 177 3.46 -5.71 36.93
C GLY A 177 2.90 -7.10 37.25
N ASN A 178 1.60 -7.33 37.03
CA ASN A 178 0.98 -8.64 37.19
C ASN A 178 1.34 -9.57 36.03
N LEU A 179 1.43 -9.06 34.80
CA LEU A 179 1.88 -9.83 33.63
C LEU A 179 3.34 -10.27 33.78
N VAL A 180 4.22 -9.36 34.25
CA VAL A 180 5.63 -9.66 34.53
C VAL A 180 5.74 -10.74 35.62
N SER A 181 5.02 -10.56 36.74
CA SER A 181 5.01 -11.53 37.84
C SER A 181 4.49 -12.90 37.39
N ALA A 182 3.42 -12.93 36.61
CA ALA A 182 2.83 -14.16 36.07
C ALA A 182 3.81 -14.90 35.14
N TRP A 183 4.55 -14.19 34.28
CA TRP A 183 5.57 -14.80 33.44
C TRP A 183 6.72 -15.39 34.25
N ILE A 184 7.22 -14.63 35.23
CA ILE A 184 8.29 -15.09 36.14
C ILE A 184 7.85 -16.35 36.88
N GLU A 185 6.63 -16.36 37.43
CA GLU A 185 6.06 -17.51 38.14
C GLU A 185 5.91 -18.73 37.22
N LEU A 186 5.32 -18.56 36.03
CA LEU A 186 5.14 -19.64 35.06
C LEU A 186 6.47 -20.28 34.68
N ARG A 187 7.51 -19.47 34.43
CA ARG A 187 8.84 -19.98 34.11
C ARG A 187 9.51 -20.67 35.29
N SER A 188 9.35 -20.16 36.52
CA SER A 188 9.84 -20.85 37.73
C SER A 188 9.18 -22.23 37.86
N ARG A 189 7.84 -22.29 37.73
CA ARG A 189 7.08 -23.54 37.79
C ARG A 189 7.49 -24.53 36.70
N LEU A 190 7.80 -24.05 35.48
CA LEU A 190 8.36 -24.90 34.42
C LEU A 190 9.73 -25.45 34.80
N ALA A 191 10.62 -24.62 35.33
CA ALA A 191 11.95 -25.03 35.77
C ALA A 191 11.87 -26.08 36.90
N ASP A 192 10.98 -25.88 37.86
CA ASP A 192 10.76 -26.78 39.00
C ASP A 192 10.17 -28.13 38.55
N ALA A 193 9.18 -28.10 37.63
CA ALA A 193 8.55 -29.31 37.10
C ALA A 193 9.47 -30.12 36.15
N LEU A 194 10.52 -29.52 35.60
CA LEU A 194 11.47 -30.20 34.71
C LEU A 194 12.32 -31.26 35.44
N GLN A 195 12.72 -31.02 36.69
CA GLN A 195 13.52 -31.98 37.47
C GLN A 195 12.80 -33.31 37.76
N PRO A 196 11.58 -33.33 38.34
CA PRO A 196 10.86 -34.56 38.62
C PRO A 196 10.42 -35.29 37.35
N ALA A 197 10.13 -34.56 36.26
CA ALA A 197 9.85 -35.18 34.96
C ALA A 197 11.08 -35.90 34.38
N GLN A 198 12.28 -35.35 34.58
CA GLN A 198 13.54 -35.99 34.16
C GLN A 198 13.89 -37.18 35.04
N ALA A 199 13.76 -37.06 36.36
CA ALA A 199 14.03 -38.15 37.29
C ALA A 199 13.09 -39.35 37.06
N ALA A 200 11.80 -39.08 36.83
CA ALA A 200 10.82 -40.12 36.54
C ALA A 200 11.01 -40.80 35.18
N ALA A 201 11.65 -40.13 34.21
CA ALA A 201 12.04 -40.76 32.94
C ALA A 201 13.15 -41.81 33.12
N VAL A 202 13.95 -41.72 34.20
CA VAL A 202 15.01 -42.68 34.52
C VAL A 202 14.49 -43.79 35.44
N SER A 203 13.65 -43.46 36.43
CA SER A 203 13.17 -44.43 37.42
C SER A 203 11.86 -45.14 37.04
N GLY A 204 11.12 -44.62 36.06
CA GLY A 204 9.81 -45.14 35.61
C GLY A 204 8.64 -44.87 36.57
N ALA A 205 8.88 -44.62 37.85
CA ALA A 205 7.85 -44.36 38.85
C ALA A 205 7.29 -42.93 38.73
N GLY A 206 5.95 -42.79 38.63
CA GLY A 206 5.29 -41.48 38.59
C GLY A 206 5.46 -40.70 37.28
N GLN A 207 6.05 -41.31 36.23
CA GLN A 207 6.37 -40.65 34.96
C GLN A 207 5.14 -40.01 34.30
N ALA A 208 4.01 -40.70 34.25
CA ALA A 208 2.81 -40.19 33.62
C ALA A 208 2.23 -38.96 34.34
N ALA A 209 2.27 -38.94 35.68
CA ALA A 209 1.77 -37.82 36.48
C ALA A 209 2.66 -36.58 36.31
N ASN A 210 3.98 -36.75 36.44
CA ASN A 210 4.94 -35.65 36.30
C ASN A 210 4.93 -35.07 34.87
N LEU A 211 4.80 -35.91 33.84
CA LEU A 211 4.67 -35.45 32.46
C LEU A 211 3.36 -34.70 32.20
N LYS A 212 2.26 -35.15 32.81
CA LYS A 212 0.96 -34.46 32.71
C LYS A 212 0.99 -33.09 33.36
N GLU A 213 1.60 -32.97 34.54
CA GLU A 213 1.78 -31.69 35.22
C GLU A 213 2.66 -30.73 34.40
N LEU A 214 3.82 -31.21 33.94
CA LEU A 214 4.72 -30.43 33.08
C LEU A 214 4.00 -29.94 31.81
N HIS A 215 3.23 -30.82 31.17
CA HIS A 215 2.45 -30.46 29.99
C HIS A 215 1.39 -29.40 30.31
N SER A 216 0.71 -29.50 31.46
CA SER A 216 -0.27 -28.49 31.88
C SER A 216 0.34 -27.11 32.07
N ILE A 217 1.52 -27.03 32.71
CA ILE A 217 2.23 -25.76 32.92
C ILE A 217 2.76 -25.23 31.58
N LEU A 218 3.27 -26.10 30.71
CA LEU A 218 3.72 -25.75 29.36
C LEU A 218 2.59 -25.14 28.53
N GLN A 219 1.40 -25.74 28.54
CA GLN A 219 0.24 -25.19 27.85
C GLN A 219 -0.18 -23.83 28.43
N ALA A 220 -0.11 -23.65 29.75
CA ALA A 220 -0.36 -22.34 30.38
C ALA A 220 0.66 -21.29 29.92
N GLY A 221 1.95 -21.64 29.82
CA GLY A 221 3.01 -20.77 29.32
C GLY A 221 2.82 -20.38 27.86
N LEU A 222 2.51 -21.35 26.99
CA LEU A 222 2.22 -21.08 25.57
C LEU A 222 0.95 -20.24 25.39
N ASN A 223 -0.09 -20.47 26.20
CA ASN A 223 -1.31 -19.67 26.19
C ASN A 223 -1.03 -18.22 26.62
N PHE A 224 -0.25 -18.04 27.69
CA PHE A 224 0.19 -16.71 28.12
C PHE A 224 0.93 -15.97 27.01
N LEU A 225 1.91 -16.61 26.37
CA LEU A 225 2.66 -16.02 25.23
C LEU A 225 1.75 -15.74 24.03
N GLY A 226 0.84 -16.66 23.70
CA GLY A 226 -0.13 -16.48 22.62
C GLY A 226 -1.04 -15.27 22.86
N ARG A 227 -1.60 -15.13 24.07
CA ARG A 227 -2.44 -13.99 24.47
C ARG A 227 -1.65 -12.69 24.51
N LEU A 228 -0.42 -12.70 25.03
CA LEU A 228 0.45 -11.52 25.04
C LEU A 228 0.73 -11.05 23.61
N GLY A 229 1.12 -11.96 22.71
CA GLY A 229 1.39 -11.64 21.31
C GLY A 229 0.16 -11.20 20.53
N CYS A 230 -1.02 -11.72 20.85
CA CYS A 230 -2.26 -11.41 20.14
C CYS A 230 -3.00 -10.17 20.69
N TYR A 231 -2.91 -9.87 21.99
CA TYR A 231 -3.72 -8.83 22.64
C TYR A 231 -2.94 -7.60 23.13
N ARG A 232 -1.67 -7.76 23.48
CA ARG A 232 -0.79 -6.69 23.98
C ARG A 232 0.66 -6.84 23.49
N PRO A 233 0.88 -6.92 22.16
CA PRO A 233 2.21 -7.14 21.60
C PRO A 233 3.23 -6.07 22.03
N GLU A 234 2.79 -4.85 22.29
CA GLU A 234 3.62 -3.74 22.77
C GLU A 234 4.32 -4.00 24.11
N LEU A 235 3.82 -4.94 24.92
CA LEU A 235 4.38 -5.26 26.23
C LEU A 235 5.37 -6.43 26.22
N ILE A 236 5.61 -7.07 25.08
CA ILE A 236 6.43 -8.30 25.03
C ILE A 236 7.84 -8.03 25.58
N SER A 237 8.48 -6.91 25.23
CA SER A 237 9.80 -6.52 25.76
C SER A 237 9.81 -6.33 27.26
N VAL A 238 8.78 -5.69 27.80
CA VAL A 238 8.68 -5.42 29.23
C VAL A 238 8.44 -6.71 30.02
N VAL A 239 7.57 -7.59 29.51
CA VAL A 239 7.21 -8.85 30.17
C VAL A 239 8.34 -9.87 30.13
N MET A 240 9.08 -9.95 29.02
CA MET A 240 10.21 -10.88 28.87
C MET A 240 11.49 -10.40 29.59
N GLY A 241 11.53 -9.14 30.02
CA GLY A 241 12.73 -8.47 30.57
C GLY A 241 13.57 -7.83 29.45
N GLU A 242 14.51 -6.94 29.82
CA GLU A 242 15.37 -6.12 28.92
C GLU A 242 16.17 -6.89 27.84
N GLY A 243 16.01 -8.21 27.73
CA GLY A 243 16.64 -9.06 26.72
C GLY A 243 16.09 -8.92 25.29
N LEU A 244 15.05 -8.14 25.01
CA LEU A 244 14.68 -7.82 23.62
C LEU A 244 15.52 -6.66 23.08
N SER A 245 16.85 -6.78 23.13
CA SER A 245 17.71 -5.90 22.37
C SER A 245 17.67 -6.32 20.89
N PRO A 246 17.39 -5.40 19.96
CA PRO A 246 17.46 -5.65 18.53
C PRO A 246 18.91 -5.76 18.02
N GLN A 247 19.91 -5.69 18.92
CA GLN A 247 21.31 -5.76 18.54
C GLN A 247 21.85 -7.19 18.65
N PRO A 248 22.41 -7.74 17.56
CA PRO A 248 23.17 -8.98 17.60
C PRO A 248 24.52 -8.69 18.25
N GLU A 249 24.54 -8.51 19.57
CA GLU A 249 25.81 -8.67 20.27
C GLU A 249 26.26 -10.11 20.07
N THR A 250 27.57 -10.30 19.89
CA THR A 250 28.30 -11.58 19.76
C THR A 250 27.89 -12.66 20.78
N ASN A 251 27.14 -12.31 21.82
CA ASN A 251 26.54 -13.20 22.81
C ASN A 251 25.25 -13.93 22.34
N SER A 252 24.59 -13.52 21.25
CA SER A 252 23.34 -14.15 20.79
C SER A 252 23.54 -15.56 20.23
N ALA A 253 24.61 -15.78 19.45
CA ALA A 253 24.91 -17.09 18.89
C ALA A 253 25.30 -18.10 19.98
N LEU A 254 26.15 -17.70 20.94
CA LEU A 254 26.52 -18.54 22.08
C LEU A 254 25.31 -18.85 22.97
N HIS A 255 24.41 -17.88 23.17
CA HIS A 255 23.14 -18.11 23.87
C HIS A 255 22.32 -19.21 23.20
N TRP A 256 22.05 -19.09 21.90
CA TRP A 256 21.27 -20.10 21.17
C TRP A 256 21.98 -21.46 21.05
N GLN A 257 23.32 -21.50 21.08
CA GLN A 257 24.11 -22.73 21.23
C GLN A 257 23.86 -23.40 22.57
N ASN A 258 23.88 -22.63 23.66
CA ASN A 258 23.59 -23.14 25.00
C ASN A 258 22.14 -23.63 25.12
N VAL A 259 21.19 -22.90 24.53
CA VAL A 259 19.78 -23.32 24.45
C VAL A 259 19.67 -24.65 23.70
N LEU A 260 20.29 -24.77 22.53
CA LEU A 260 20.27 -25.99 21.73
C LEU A 260 20.86 -27.18 22.50
N ALA A 261 22.02 -26.99 23.15
CA ALA A 261 22.65 -28.01 23.99
C ALA A 261 21.73 -28.44 25.16
N ALA A 262 21.02 -27.50 25.76
CA ALA A 262 20.08 -27.78 26.85
C ALA A 262 18.89 -28.64 26.39
N LEU A 263 18.49 -28.59 25.11
CA LEU A 263 17.40 -29.41 24.60
C LEU A 263 17.71 -30.91 24.66
N LYS A 264 18.99 -31.31 24.65
CA LYS A 264 19.43 -32.72 24.61
C LYS A 264 18.70 -33.47 23.50
N LEU A 265 18.84 -32.98 22.28
CA LEU A 265 18.24 -33.61 21.10
C LEU A 265 18.88 -34.97 20.84
N ASN A 266 18.09 -35.90 20.29
CA ASN A 266 18.64 -37.14 19.75
C ASN A 266 19.07 -36.93 18.28
N SER A 267 19.86 -37.87 17.75
CA SER A 267 20.38 -37.79 16.38
C SER A 267 19.30 -37.68 15.30
N HIS A 268 18.14 -38.31 15.52
CA HIS A 268 16.99 -38.21 14.63
C HIS A 268 16.38 -36.79 14.64
N GLN A 269 16.15 -36.23 15.82
CA GLN A 269 15.64 -34.86 15.98
C GLN A 269 16.59 -33.82 15.37
N GLU A 270 17.90 -34.00 15.55
CA GLU A 270 18.88 -33.13 14.88
C GLU A 270 18.80 -33.23 13.36
N ALA A 271 18.64 -34.43 12.80
CA ALA A 271 18.48 -34.63 11.36
C ALA A 271 17.21 -33.94 10.84
N GLU A 272 16.07 -34.09 11.54
CA GLU A 272 14.81 -33.44 11.18
C GLU A 272 14.89 -31.90 11.24
N LEU A 273 15.61 -31.34 12.22
CA LEU A 273 15.84 -29.88 12.27
C LEU A 273 16.71 -29.40 11.11
N ARG A 274 17.74 -30.15 10.73
CA ARG A 274 18.56 -29.82 9.54
C ARG A 274 17.70 -29.84 8.28
N LEU A 275 16.87 -30.85 8.08
CA LEU A 275 15.94 -30.92 6.93
C LEU A 275 14.94 -29.76 6.93
N THR A 276 14.40 -29.41 8.11
CA THR A 276 13.48 -28.27 8.26
C THR A 276 14.15 -26.96 7.89
N ARG A 277 15.41 -26.77 8.30
CA ARG A 277 16.22 -25.61 7.94
C ARG A 277 16.49 -25.56 6.44
N ASP A 278 16.92 -26.66 5.83
CA ASP A 278 17.24 -26.69 4.40
C ASP A 278 16.01 -26.29 3.56
N ARG A 279 14.82 -26.78 3.94
CA ARG A 279 13.55 -26.37 3.33
C ARG A 279 13.24 -24.88 3.53
N LEU A 280 13.49 -24.36 4.74
CA LEU A 280 13.32 -22.93 5.03
C LEU A 280 14.22 -22.09 4.12
N VAL A 281 15.52 -22.40 4.09
CA VAL A 281 16.53 -21.65 3.31
C VAL A 281 16.19 -21.72 1.82
N GLU A 282 15.86 -22.90 1.29
CA GLU A 282 15.45 -23.05 -0.10
C GLU A 282 14.20 -22.20 -0.40
N GLY A 283 13.20 -22.23 0.49
CA GLY A 283 11.96 -21.45 0.37
C GLY A 283 12.20 -19.95 0.40
N THR A 284 12.97 -19.45 1.37
CA THR A 284 13.27 -18.01 1.51
C THR A 284 14.15 -17.52 0.37
N CYS A 285 15.14 -18.29 -0.09
CA CYS A 285 15.94 -17.96 -1.26
C CYS A 285 15.07 -17.80 -2.53
N LYS A 286 14.11 -18.70 -2.75
CA LYS A 286 13.16 -18.59 -3.88
C LYS A 286 12.29 -17.34 -3.77
N LEU A 287 11.79 -17.03 -2.58
CA LEU A 287 11.00 -15.81 -2.33
C LEU A 287 11.84 -14.54 -2.54
N HIS A 288 13.07 -14.51 -2.05
CA HIS A 288 13.99 -13.37 -2.22
C HIS A 288 14.37 -13.16 -3.69
N ALA A 289 14.61 -14.24 -4.44
CA ALA A 289 14.81 -14.16 -5.89
C ALA A 289 13.59 -13.58 -6.59
N LYS A 290 12.39 -14.04 -6.25
CA LYS A 290 11.13 -13.51 -6.80
C LYS A 290 10.92 -12.03 -6.47
N ARG A 291 11.22 -11.60 -5.23
CA ARG A 291 11.12 -10.19 -4.82
C ARG A 291 12.07 -9.31 -5.61
N ARG A 292 13.33 -9.73 -5.77
CA ARG A 292 14.32 -9.00 -6.56
C ARG A 292 13.84 -8.81 -8.00
N ALA A 293 13.36 -9.86 -8.64
CA ALA A 293 12.82 -9.78 -10.00
C ALA A 293 11.63 -8.79 -10.11
N ILE A 294 10.69 -8.82 -9.16
CA ILE A 294 9.54 -7.89 -9.13
C ILE A 294 10.00 -6.45 -8.90
N LEU A 295 10.94 -6.23 -7.97
CA LEU A 295 11.48 -4.90 -7.69
C LEU A 295 12.28 -4.33 -8.86
N GLU A 296 13.02 -5.18 -9.58
CA GLU A 296 13.69 -4.82 -10.82
C GLU A 296 12.65 -4.42 -11.87
N GLU A 297 11.61 -5.23 -12.12
CA GLU A 297 10.54 -4.92 -13.08
C GLU A 297 9.83 -3.60 -12.75
N LEU A 298 9.45 -3.40 -11.48
CA LEU A 298 8.86 -2.14 -10.99
C LEU A 298 9.81 -0.95 -11.14
N GLY A 299 11.10 -1.15 -10.87
CA GLY A 299 12.13 -0.14 -11.03
C GLY A 299 12.27 0.32 -12.49
N HIS A 300 12.15 -0.59 -13.46
CA HIS A 300 12.13 -0.25 -14.88
C HIS A 300 10.86 0.54 -15.25
N SER A 301 9.68 0.14 -14.78
CA SER A 301 8.42 0.84 -15.06
C SER A 301 8.39 2.27 -14.50
N ILE A 302 9.00 2.49 -13.32
CA ILE A 302 9.04 3.82 -12.66
C ILE A 302 10.18 4.68 -13.19
N GLY A 303 11.37 4.11 -13.39
CA GLY A 303 12.59 4.84 -13.77
C GLY A 303 12.60 5.38 -15.20
N VAL A 304 11.76 4.83 -16.09
CA VAL A 304 11.67 5.26 -17.50
C VAL A 304 10.70 6.43 -17.70
N ALA A 305 9.87 6.76 -16.70
CA ALA A 305 8.72 7.63 -16.91
C ALA A 305 8.70 8.86 -15.99
N GLY A 306 9.19 9.98 -16.51
CA GLY A 306 8.39 11.19 -16.39
C GLY A 306 7.15 10.98 -17.25
N ALA A 307 6.00 10.69 -16.63
CA ALA A 307 4.79 10.35 -17.38
C ALA A 307 4.46 11.46 -18.39
N ARG A 308 4.56 11.14 -19.69
CA ARG A 308 4.33 12.11 -20.78
C ARG A 308 2.85 12.33 -21.08
N SER A 309 1.98 11.45 -20.55
CA SER A 309 0.53 11.52 -20.72
C SER A 309 -0.20 10.88 -19.53
N VAL A 310 -1.48 11.21 -19.36
CA VAL A 310 -2.36 10.61 -18.34
C VAL A 310 -2.54 9.11 -18.56
N HIS A 311 -2.68 8.67 -19.81
CA HIS A 311 -2.81 7.25 -20.14
C HIS A 311 -1.57 6.45 -19.70
N GLU A 312 -0.38 7.03 -19.92
CA GLU A 312 0.87 6.41 -19.48
C GLU A 312 0.99 6.39 -17.95
N ALA A 313 0.55 7.45 -17.27
CA ALA A 313 0.49 7.49 -15.81
C ALA A 313 -0.47 6.41 -15.24
N CYS A 314 -1.64 6.22 -15.84
CA CYS A 314 -2.59 5.17 -15.46
C CYS A 314 -2.02 3.77 -15.65
N ARG A 315 -1.35 3.52 -16.79
CA ARG A 315 -0.68 2.23 -17.07
C ARG A 315 0.38 1.92 -16.02
N ILE A 316 1.28 2.88 -15.75
CA ILE A 316 2.33 2.72 -14.73
C ILE A 316 1.71 2.49 -13.35
N SER A 317 0.65 3.21 -12.99
CA SER A 317 -0.04 3.04 -11.71
C SER A 317 -0.61 1.63 -11.55
N LEU A 318 -1.25 1.07 -12.58
CA LEU A 318 -1.78 -0.29 -12.57
C LEU A 318 -0.66 -1.35 -12.47
N GLU A 319 0.46 -1.15 -13.17
CA GLU A 319 1.63 -2.04 -13.09
C GLU A 319 2.25 -2.01 -11.69
N VAL A 320 2.38 -0.82 -11.08
CA VAL A 320 2.86 -0.67 -9.70
C VAL A 320 1.90 -1.33 -8.72
N GLN A 321 0.59 -1.18 -8.89
CA GLN A 321 -0.40 -1.84 -8.05
C GLN A 321 -0.33 -3.37 -8.18
N ALA A 322 -0.21 -3.88 -9.40
CA ALA A 322 -0.04 -5.31 -9.66
C ALA A 322 1.24 -5.84 -9.01
N GLY A 323 2.39 -5.20 -9.25
CA GLY A 323 3.67 -5.64 -8.67
C GLY A 323 3.70 -5.55 -7.15
N THR A 324 3.13 -4.50 -6.55
CA THR A 324 3.03 -4.37 -5.08
C THR A 324 2.11 -5.42 -4.47
N SER A 325 1.03 -5.81 -5.15
CA SER A 325 0.17 -6.91 -4.70
C SER A 325 0.92 -8.26 -4.67
N VAL A 326 1.73 -8.54 -5.69
CA VAL A 326 2.56 -9.75 -5.74
C VAL A 326 3.66 -9.69 -4.68
N LEU A 327 4.28 -8.52 -4.48
CA LEU A 327 5.27 -8.31 -3.42
C LEU A 327 4.67 -8.60 -2.04
N ARG A 328 3.48 -8.08 -1.73
CA ARG A 328 2.74 -8.40 -0.48
C ARG A 328 2.54 -9.91 -0.32
N ALA A 329 2.09 -10.60 -1.37
CA ALA A 329 1.90 -12.04 -1.34
C ALA A 329 3.21 -12.81 -1.05
N THR A 330 4.37 -12.31 -1.51
CA THR A 330 5.67 -12.92 -1.17
C THR A 330 6.05 -12.72 0.29
N VAL A 331 5.75 -11.58 0.90
CA VAL A 331 6.00 -11.31 2.33
C VAL A 331 5.13 -12.21 3.19
N GLU A 332 3.85 -12.32 2.85
CA GLU A 332 2.94 -13.26 3.52
C GLU A 332 3.39 -14.72 3.39
N ALA A 333 3.91 -15.11 2.23
CA ALA A 333 4.44 -16.46 2.00
C ALA A 333 5.66 -16.74 2.88
N GLU A 334 6.59 -15.80 3.03
CA GLU A 334 7.73 -15.95 3.94
C GLU A 334 7.27 -16.06 5.39
N HIS A 335 6.32 -15.22 5.80
CA HIS A 335 5.76 -15.29 7.13
C HIS A 335 5.09 -16.66 7.43
N ARG A 336 4.44 -17.27 6.42
CA ARG A 336 3.92 -18.64 6.51
C ARG A 336 5.04 -19.67 6.71
N LEU A 337 6.13 -19.57 5.95
CA LEU A 337 7.30 -20.46 6.12
C LEU A 337 7.88 -20.37 7.53
N HIS A 338 8.04 -19.15 8.08
CA HIS A 338 8.52 -18.99 9.46
C HIS A 338 7.58 -19.64 10.49
N ARG A 339 6.25 -19.50 10.32
CA ARG A 339 5.27 -20.18 11.18
C ARG A 339 5.33 -21.70 11.05
N GLU A 340 5.51 -22.22 9.83
CA GLU A 340 5.64 -23.66 9.59
C GLU A 340 6.86 -24.24 10.30
N VAL A 341 7.99 -23.51 10.30
CA VAL A 341 9.19 -23.88 11.06
C VAL A 341 8.90 -23.94 12.57
N SER A 342 8.31 -22.88 13.14
CA SER A 342 7.95 -22.85 14.56
C SER A 342 6.99 -23.98 14.93
N ARG A 343 6.05 -24.30 14.04
CA ARG A 343 5.12 -25.43 14.22
C ARG A 343 5.82 -26.78 14.15
N ALA A 344 6.67 -27.02 13.16
CA ALA A 344 7.43 -28.26 13.01
C ALA A 344 8.34 -28.50 14.22
N LEU A 345 8.96 -27.44 14.73
CA LEU A 345 9.76 -27.49 15.95
C LEU A 345 8.90 -27.93 17.16
N LEU A 346 7.80 -27.23 17.43
CA LEU A 346 7.00 -27.44 18.63
C LEU A 346 6.08 -28.65 18.60
N LEU A 347 5.56 -29.05 17.44
CA LEU A 347 4.58 -30.14 17.34
C LEU A 347 5.18 -31.46 16.90
N ASP A 348 6.15 -31.41 15.99
CA ASP A 348 6.60 -32.60 15.27
C ASP A 348 7.97 -33.07 15.79
N THR A 349 8.85 -32.14 16.20
CA THR A 349 10.22 -32.46 16.59
C THR A 349 10.42 -32.56 18.10
N LEU A 350 10.04 -31.52 18.85
CA LEU A 350 10.33 -31.43 20.28
C LEU A 350 9.25 -32.10 21.12
N GLY A 351 9.66 -32.98 22.03
CA GLY A 351 8.76 -33.50 23.06
C GLY A 351 8.42 -32.46 24.14
N PRO A 352 7.39 -32.69 24.98
CA PRO A 352 6.97 -31.72 26.01
C PRO A 352 8.09 -31.28 26.96
N THR A 353 8.97 -32.20 27.36
CA THR A 353 10.13 -31.87 28.19
C THR A 353 11.11 -30.95 27.47
N GLN A 354 11.32 -31.14 26.17
CA GLN A 354 12.23 -30.30 25.38
C GLN A 354 11.61 -28.92 25.11
N GLN A 355 10.30 -28.85 24.86
CA GLN A 355 9.58 -27.58 24.73
C GLN A 355 9.64 -26.75 26.04
N ALA A 356 9.48 -27.40 27.18
CA ALA A 356 9.64 -26.74 28.48
C ALA A 356 11.08 -26.24 28.69
N ARG A 357 12.10 -27.05 28.32
CA ARG A 357 13.50 -26.59 28.35
C ARG A 357 13.75 -25.40 27.43
N LEU A 358 13.16 -25.39 26.24
CA LEU A 358 13.27 -24.28 25.30
C LEU A 358 12.74 -22.98 25.92
N LEU A 359 11.55 -23.00 26.53
CA LEU A 359 10.96 -21.82 27.16
C LEU A 359 11.78 -21.32 28.36
N VAL A 360 12.34 -22.22 29.16
CA VAL A 360 13.15 -21.85 30.33
C VAL A 360 14.53 -21.32 29.91
N ALA A 361 15.21 -22.02 28.99
CA ALA A 361 16.57 -21.71 28.58
C ALA A 361 16.65 -20.48 27.65
N ALA A 362 15.60 -20.17 26.89
CA ALA A 362 15.60 -19.03 25.99
C ALA A 362 15.70 -17.68 26.72
N HIS A 363 15.28 -17.60 27.98
CA HIS A 363 15.33 -16.36 28.76
C HIS A 363 16.75 -15.78 28.85
N PRO A 364 16.95 -14.45 28.72
CA PRO A 364 15.93 -13.39 28.72
C PRO A 364 15.22 -13.15 27.39
N PHE A 365 15.53 -13.92 26.36
CA PHE A 365 14.91 -13.81 25.04
C PHE A 365 13.62 -14.63 24.97
N LEU A 366 12.73 -14.22 24.06
CA LEU A 366 11.67 -15.11 23.59
C LEU A 366 12.28 -16.20 22.70
N PRO A 367 11.81 -17.47 22.77
CA PRO A 367 12.29 -18.52 21.87
C PRO A 367 12.24 -18.07 20.41
N ASP A 368 13.37 -18.27 19.73
CA ASP A 368 13.54 -17.92 18.33
C ASP A 368 13.90 -19.19 17.54
N PRO A 369 12.90 -19.83 16.89
CA PRO A 369 13.12 -21.03 16.11
C PRO A 369 14.08 -20.83 14.93
N LEU A 370 14.17 -19.62 14.37
CA LEU A 370 15.06 -19.36 13.23
C LEU A 370 16.51 -19.29 13.69
N MET A 371 16.78 -18.54 14.77
CA MET A 371 18.13 -18.50 15.37
C MET A 371 18.57 -19.87 15.88
N LEU A 372 17.65 -20.67 16.42
CA LEU A 372 17.94 -22.03 16.86
C LEU A 372 18.34 -22.94 15.69
N LEU A 373 17.63 -22.87 14.56
CA LEU A 373 17.97 -23.64 13.36
C LEU A 373 19.32 -23.23 12.74
N ASP A 374 19.66 -21.94 12.76
CA ASP A 374 20.95 -21.48 12.25
C ASP A 374 22.12 -22.08 13.06
N VAL A 375 21.93 -22.23 14.36
CA VAL A 375 22.94 -22.81 15.25
C VAL A 375 23.06 -24.34 15.15
N VAL A 376 22.00 -25.05 14.76
CA VAL A 376 22.02 -26.52 14.53
C VAL A 376 23.05 -26.90 13.44
N GLN A 377 23.28 -26.03 12.45
CA GLN A 377 24.30 -26.27 11.42
C GLN A 377 25.73 -26.21 11.99
N LEU A 378 26.00 -25.23 12.86
CA LEU A 378 27.32 -25.03 13.46
C LEU A 378 27.77 -26.22 14.32
N HIS A 379 26.82 -26.96 14.92
CA HIS A 379 27.10 -28.18 15.68
C HIS A 379 27.28 -29.43 14.80
N GLY A 380 26.73 -29.46 13.58
CA GLY A 380 26.88 -30.57 12.64
C GLY A 380 28.13 -30.46 11.76
N ALA A 381 28.73 -29.28 11.67
CA ALA A 381 30.04 -29.08 11.05
C ALA A 381 31.13 -29.37 12.09
N HIS A 382 31.91 -30.44 11.89
CA HIS A 382 33.24 -30.50 12.47
C HIS A 382 33.98 -29.17 12.20
N PRO A 383 34.85 -28.70 13.11
CA PRO A 383 35.58 -27.43 12.94
C PRO A 383 36.66 -27.61 11.88
N SER A 384 36.29 -27.48 10.62
CA SER A 384 37.20 -27.26 9.51
C SER A 384 36.87 -25.89 8.92
N ILE A 385 37.44 -24.87 9.55
CA ILE A 385 38.12 -23.73 8.92
C ILE A 385 37.38 -23.14 7.70
N HIS A 386 36.73 -21.99 7.88
CA HIS A 386 37.20 -20.69 7.36
C HIS A 386 36.34 -19.55 7.93
N PRO A 387 36.94 -18.48 8.47
CA PRO A 387 36.20 -17.27 8.84
C PRO A 387 35.83 -16.53 7.56
N VAL A 388 34.54 -16.25 7.34
CA VAL A 388 34.16 -15.23 6.36
C VAL A 388 34.62 -13.91 6.94
N THR A 389 35.79 -13.51 6.46
CA THR A 389 36.45 -12.25 6.77
C THR A 389 35.63 -11.15 6.11
N GLU A 390 35.53 -10.04 6.84
CA GLU A 390 35.10 -8.74 6.37
C GLU A 390 35.54 -8.47 4.92
N MET A 391 34.59 -8.04 4.08
CA MET A 391 34.89 -7.18 2.95
C MET A 391 33.97 -5.97 3.02
N SER A 392 34.39 -5.04 3.87
CA SER A 392 34.21 -3.61 3.62
C SER A 392 35.29 -3.15 2.64
N ALA A 393 34.90 -2.24 1.74
CA ALA A 393 35.73 -1.36 0.91
C ALA A 393 36.55 -1.97 -0.25
N ALA A 394 36.09 -1.72 -1.48
CA ALA A 394 36.78 -0.93 -2.53
C ALA A 394 36.39 -1.39 -3.95
N ALA A 395 35.53 -0.61 -4.62
CA ALA A 395 35.61 -0.16 -6.03
C ALA A 395 34.36 0.64 -6.37
#